data_AF-A0A3A8ZWD5-F1
#
_entry.id   AF-A0A3A8ZWD5-F1
#
_cell.length_a   1.000
_cell.length_b   1.000
_cell.length_c   1.000
_cell.angle_alpha   90.00
_cell.angle_beta   90.00
_cell.angle_gamma   90.00
#
_symmetry.space_group_name_H-M   'P 1'
#
loop_
_entity.id
_entity.type
_entity.pdbx_description
1 polymer ?
#
loop_
_entity_poly.entity_id
_entity_poly.type
_entity_poly.pdbx_seq_one_letter_code
_entity_poly.pdbx_strand_id
1 'polypeptide(L)'
;MKMGIKNLLFNVLKSEFQWQIKKREDIKMKEFRVAKCLGNDGVQEYAIFADGSRKKRIYIDEQYGKYFEVDNELNTDCKTCLKYSFSGRIKDAIDTIKSGNGDCIKQINFFGKHDKVLYFIDRKVGEELRQKSLEGWKDTKFAWAVECGNKNSFSGYAPINLKGERISMFDEERTVKTFDTKDKAEEYVKGLLEKAAFYAKRLANRYHEAEEDEKENVIDQTIKDINEFAGTQFSVLSDFVFDMLTGDCELKSFECTLDEYGYKIIQCIA
;
A
#
# COMPACT_ATOMS: atom_id res chain seq x y z
N MET A 1 2.65 29.30 -28.17
CA MET A 1 3.44 28.57 -27.13
C MET A 1 2.65 27.50 -26.37
N LYS A 2 1.34 27.67 -26.06
CA LYS A 2 0.54 26.67 -25.31
C LYS A 2 0.26 25.32 -26.02
N MET A 3 0.42 25.26 -27.34
CA MET A 3 0.08 24.07 -28.14
C MET A 3 1.20 23.00 -28.16
N GLY A 4 2.46 23.41 -27.95
CA GLY A 4 3.60 22.49 -27.92
C GLY A 4 3.71 21.66 -26.64
N ILE A 5 3.31 22.24 -25.50
CA ILE A 5 3.40 21.57 -24.18
C ILE A 5 2.40 20.43 -24.05
N LYS A 6 1.17 20.59 -24.58
CA LYS A 6 0.15 19.51 -24.57
C LYS A 6 0.56 18.32 -25.42
N ASN A 7 1.16 18.55 -26.60
CA ASN A 7 1.66 17.47 -27.45
C ASN A 7 2.87 16.75 -26.84
N LEU A 8 3.75 17.48 -26.13
CA LEU A 8 4.86 16.85 -25.40
C LEU A 8 4.34 15.96 -24.26
N LEU A 9 3.41 16.46 -23.45
CA LEU A 9 2.83 15.70 -22.34
C LEU A 9 2.11 14.44 -22.82
N PHE A 10 1.34 14.54 -23.91
CA PHE A 10 0.63 13.42 -24.50
C PHE A 10 1.58 12.35 -25.06
N ASN A 11 2.67 12.76 -25.70
CA ASN A 11 3.68 11.84 -26.21
C ASN A 11 4.47 11.16 -25.09
N VAL A 12 4.78 11.88 -24.01
CA VAL A 12 5.42 11.30 -22.81
C VAL A 12 4.51 10.26 -22.17
N LEU A 13 3.25 10.60 -21.89
CA LEU A 13 2.27 9.66 -21.31
C LEU A 13 2.03 8.44 -22.21
N LYS A 14 1.97 8.64 -23.54
CA LYS A 14 1.83 7.54 -24.49
C LYS A 14 3.08 6.65 -24.51
N SER A 15 4.28 7.23 -24.40
CA SER A 15 5.53 6.48 -24.35
C SER A 15 5.69 5.70 -23.04
N GLU A 16 5.29 6.27 -21.89
CA GLU A 16 5.26 5.58 -20.60
C GLU A 16 4.24 4.44 -20.59
N PHE A 17 3.06 4.67 -21.17
CA PHE A 17 2.02 3.65 -21.29
C PHE A 17 2.47 2.48 -22.19
N GLN A 18 3.09 2.79 -23.34
CA GLN A 18 3.67 1.78 -24.23
C GLN A 18 4.84 1.04 -23.58
N TRP A 19 5.67 1.72 -22.79
CA TRP A 19 6.75 1.12 -22.02
C TRP A 19 6.20 0.20 -20.92
N GLN A 20 5.15 0.59 -20.20
CA GLN A 20 4.48 -0.27 -19.22
C GLN A 20 3.82 -1.50 -19.86
N ILE A 21 3.22 -1.37 -21.04
CA ILE A 21 2.66 -2.50 -21.80
C ILE A 21 3.77 -3.46 -22.23
N LYS A 22 4.85 -2.94 -22.83
CA LYS A 22 5.98 -3.76 -23.27
C LYS A 22 6.67 -4.46 -22.08
N LYS A 23 6.83 -3.75 -20.96
CA LYS A 23 7.36 -4.33 -19.72
C LYS A 23 6.46 -5.46 -19.19
N ARG A 24 5.14 -5.40 -19.39
CA ARG A 24 4.18 -6.45 -19.02
C ARG A 24 4.23 -7.67 -19.93
N GLU A 25 4.55 -7.50 -21.21
CA GLU A 25 4.70 -8.62 -22.17
C GLU A 25 5.99 -9.42 -21.95
N ASP A 26 7.02 -8.79 -21.39
CA ASP A 26 8.34 -9.41 -21.12
C ASP A 26 8.45 -10.09 -19.73
N ILE A 27 7.39 -10.10 -18.90
CA ILE A 27 7.41 -10.72 -17.55
C ILE A 27 7.11 -12.22 -17.65
N LYS A 28 7.91 -12.96 -18.40
CA LYS A 28 7.91 -14.43 -18.29
C LYS A 28 8.89 -14.86 -17.21
N MET A 29 8.70 -16.06 -16.67
CA MET A 29 9.68 -16.63 -15.75
C MET A 29 11.06 -16.64 -16.42
N LYS A 30 11.99 -15.94 -15.79
CA LYS A 30 13.39 -15.84 -16.22
C LYS A 30 14.01 -17.22 -16.24
N GLU A 31 14.90 -17.47 -17.20
CA GLU A 31 15.64 -18.73 -17.23
C GLU A 31 16.47 -18.88 -15.94
N PHE A 32 16.33 -20.02 -15.27
CA PHE A 32 17.03 -20.30 -14.03
C PHE A 32 17.47 -21.76 -13.96
N ARG A 33 18.46 -22.01 -13.11
CA ARG A 33 18.86 -23.35 -12.69
C ARG A 33 18.79 -23.48 -11.18
N VAL A 34 18.49 -24.68 -10.69
CA VAL A 34 18.57 -24.99 -9.26
C VAL A 34 19.98 -25.48 -8.94
N ALA A 35 20.61 -24.87 -7.94
CA ALA A 35 21.94 -25.25 -7.50
C ALA A 35 22.05 -25.21 -5.97
N LYS A 36 22.86 -26.12 -5.41
CA LYS A 36 23.23 -26.11 -4.00
C LYS A 36 24.35 -25.10 -3.77
N CYS A 37 24.15 -24.20 -2.83
CA CYS A 37 25.11 -23.18 -2.43
C CYS A 37 25.46 -23.36 -0.95
N LEU A 38 26.73 -23.18 -0.61
CA LEU A 38 27.15 -23.09 0.78
C LEU A 38 26.80 -21.69 1.33
N GLY A 39 26.06 -21.65 2.43
CA GLY A 39 25.77 -20.44 3.19
C GLY A 39 26.22 -20.60 4.65
N ASN A 40 26.03 -19.54 5.45
CA ASN A 40 26.40 -19.52 6.87
C ASN A 40 25.70 -20.62 7.68
N ASP A 41 24.50 -21.03 7.26
CA ASP A 41 23.69 -22.08 7.90
C ASP A 41 23.81 -23.45 7.19
N GLY A 42 24.88 -23.66 6.43
CA GLY A 42 25.15 -24.89 5.68
C GLY A 42 24.71 -24.86 4.22
N VAL A 43 24.52 -26.04 3.62
CA VAL A 43 24.21 -26.19 2.19
C VAL A 43 22.70 -25.99 1.96
N GLN A 44 22.35 -24.98 1.17
CA GLN A 44 20.96 -24.69 0.80
C GLN A 44 20.78 -24.67 -0.72
N GLU A 45 19.58 -24.99 -1.19
CA GLU A 45 19.24 -24.92 -2.62
C GLU A 45 18.74 -23.51 -3.01
N TYR A 46 19.18 -23.05 -4.17
CA TYR A 46 18.80 -21.76 -4.73
C TYR A 46 18.42 -21.90 -6.20
N ALA A 47 17.39 -21.15 -6.64
CA ALA A 47 17.21 -20.79 -8.04
C ALA A 47 18.18 -19.65 -8.39
N ILE A 48 19.04 -19.89 -9.38
CA ILE A 48 20.02 -18.93 -9.91
C ILE A 48 19.57 -18.56 -11.31
N PHE A 49 19.28 -17.28 -11.52
CA PHE A 49 18.79 -16.74 -12.78
C PHE A 49 19.93 -16.42 -13.74
N ALA A 50 19.74 -16.74 -15.01
CA ALA A 50 20.75 -16.54 -16.06
C ALA A 50 21.03 -15.05 -16.33
N ASP A 51 20.06 -14.17 -16.08
CA ASP A 51 20.17 -12.73 -16.29
C ASP A 51 20.89 -11.97 -15.15
N GLY A 52 21.40 -12.69 -14.15
CA GLY A 52 22.07 -12.10 -12.99
C GLY A 52 21.12 -11.53 -11.93
N SER A 53 19.81 -11.78 -12.05
CA SER A 53 18.85 -11.43 -11.01
C SER A 53 19.16 -12.10 -9.67
N ARG A 54 18.59 -11.54 -8.60
CA ARG A 54 18.77 -12.04 -7.23
C ARG A 54 18.42 -13.53 -7.15
N LYS A 55 19.39 -14.34 -6.69
CA LYS A 55 19.16 -15.75 -6.40
C LYS A 55 18.05 -15.92 -5.36
N LYS A 56 17.24 -16.97 -5.51
CA LYS A 56 16.09 -17.23 -4.65
C LYS A 56 16.27 -18.53 -3.90
N ARG A 57 16.08 -18.50 -2.58
CA ARG A 57 16.11 -19.71 -1.77
C ARG A 57 14.96 -20.63 -2.18
N ILE A 58 15.26 -21.91 -2.31
CA ILE A 58 14.24 -22.94 -2.49
C ILE A 58 13.71 -23.35 -1.13
N TYR A 59 12.40 -23.29 -0.99
CA TYR A 59 11.64 -23.78 0.16
C TYR A 59 10.93 -25.09 -0.21
N ILE A 60 10.52 -25.84 0.80
CA ILE A 60 9.76 -27.08 0.63
C ILE A 60 8.41 -26.86 1.31
N ASP A 61 7.35 -27.12 0.55
CA ASP A 61 6.01 -27.31 1.06
C ASP A 61 5.75 -28.82 1.19
N GLU A 62 5.13 -29.25 2.29
CA GLU A 62 4.90 -30.69 2.54
C GLU A 62 3.95 -31.31 1.52
N GLN A 63 2.99 -30.54 1.00
CA GLN A 63 1.98 -31.02 0.06
C GLN A 63 2.43 -30.83 -1.39
N TYR A 64 3.01 -29.68 -1.71
CA TYR A 64 3.26 -29.25 -3.09
C TYR A 64 4.74 -29.29 -3.52
N GLY A 65 5.64 -29.65 -2.60
CA GLY A 65 7.06 -29.83 -2.89
C GLY A 65 7.86 -28.53 -2.98
N LYS A 66 8.89 -28.51 -3.83
CA LYS A 66 9.88 -27.41 -3.88
C LYS A 66 9.34 -26.17 -4.60
N TYR A 67 9.53 -25.00 -4.01
CA TYR A 67 9.14 -23.70 -4.58
C TYR A 67 10.11 -22.58 -4.22
N PHE A 68 9.98 -21.43 -4.87
CA PHE A 68 10.61 -20.18 -4.45
C PHE A 68 9.66 -18.98 -4.52
N GLU A 69 10.03 -17.90 -3.85
CA GLU A 69 9.26 -16.65 -3.80
C GLU A 69 9.71 -15.70 -4.91
N VAL A 70 8.76 -15.25 -5.73
CA VAL A 70 8.98 -14.37 -6.89
C VAL A 70 9.10 -12.91 -6.45
N ASP A 71 9.92 -12.13 -7.16
CA ASP A 71 10.04 -10.69 -6.95
C ASP A 71 8.93 -9.91 -7.69
N ASN A 72 8.36 -8.89 -7.04
CA ASN A 72 7.45 -7.95 -7.70
C ASN A 72 8.22 -7.00 -8.64
N GLU A 73 8.44 -7.42 -9.88
CA GLU A 73 9.09 -6.63 -10.95
C GLU A 73 8.20 -5.48 -11.50
N LEU A 74 6.90 -5.51 -11.19
CA LEU A 74 5.92 -4.48 -11.55
C LEU A 74 5.98 -3.28 -10.61
N ASN A 75 6.55 -3.44 -9.41
CA ASN A 75 6.75 -2.33 -8.50
C ASN A 75 7.86 -1.41 -9.02
N THR A 76 7.48 -0.21 -9.46
CA THR A 76 8.40 0.84 -9.92
C THR A 76 8.95 1.70 -8.78
N ASP A 77 8.46 1.52 -7.55
CA ASP A 77 8.97 2.25 -6.40
C ASP A 77 10.34 1.70 -5.98
N CYS A 78 11.38 2.35 -6.47
CA CYS A 78 12.77 1.93 -6.35
C CYS A 78 13.44 2.34 -5.02
N LYS A 79 12.74 3.07 -4.13
CA LYS A 79 13.35 3.73 -2.97
C LYS A 79 13.11 3.02 -1.62
N THR A 80 12.40 1.90 -1.59
CA THR A 80 12.00 1.26 -0.33
C THR A 80 12.58 -0.16 -0.17
N CYS A 81 12.76 -0.59 1.08
CA CYS A 81 13.07 -1.99 1.41
C CYS A 81 12.00 -2.99 0.91
N LEU A 82 10.84 -2.47 0.49
CA LEU A 82 9.70 -3.21 -0.06
C LEU A 82 9.65 -3.22 -1.59
N LYS A 83 10.73 -2.78 -2.27
CA LYS A 83 10.83 -2.76 -3.74
C LYS A 83 10.30 -4.03 -4.41
N TYR A 84 10.57 -5.20 -3.84
CA TYR A 84 10.16 -6.49 -4.42
C TYR A 84 8.89 -7.10 -3.81
N SER A 85 8.19 -6.36 -2.93
CA SER A 85 7.03 -6.87 -2.20
C SER A 85 5.73 -6.77 -3.02
N PHE A 86 4.83 -7.74 -2.79
CA PHE A 86 3.44 -7.67 -3.26
C PHE A 86 2.47 -7.16 -2.18
N SER A 87 2.92 -6.89 -0.95
CA SER A 87 2.07 -6.38 0.13
C SER A 87 1.39 -5.07 -0.28
N GLY A 88 0.06 -5.01 -0.19
CA GLY A 88 -0.74 -3.87 -0.64
C GLY A 88 -0.80 -3.71 -2.18
N ARG A 89 -0.36 -4.70 -2.94
CA ARG A 89 -0.27 -4.69 -4.41
C ARG A 89 -0.78 -6.01 -5.01
N ILE A 90 -1.95 -6.44 -4.56
CA ILE A 90 -2.56 -7.72 -4.94
C ILE A 90 -2.75 -7.85 -6.46
N LYS A 91 -3.01 -6.74 -7.17
CA LYS A 91 -3.14 -6.75 -8.63
C LYS A 91 -1.81 -7.11 -9.30
N ASP A 92 -0.69 -6.59 -8.79
CA ASP A 92 0.63 -6.92 -9.32
C ASP A 92 0.94 -8.41 -9.14
N ALA A 93 0.52 -9.01 -8.02
CA ALA A 93 0.67 -10.43 -7.77
C ALA A 93 -0.08 -11.28 -8.82
N ILE A 94 -1.32 -10.88 -9.13
CA ILE A 94 -2.17 -11.57 -10.10
C ILE A 94 -1.65 -11.35 -11.53
N ASP A 95 -1.20 -10.15 -11.87
CA ASP A 95 -0.59 -9.86 -13.17
C ASP A 95 0.72 -10.66 -13.36
N THR A 96 1.49 -10.89 -12.28
CA THR A 96 2.68 -11.77 -12.27
C THR A 96 2.33 -13.23 -12.58
N ILE A 97 1.21 -13.74 -12.05
CA ILE A 97 0.72 -15.10 -12.34
C ILE A 97 0.19 -15.20 -13.77
N LYS A 98 -0.58 -14.20 -14.22
CA LYS A 98 -1.13 -14.11 -15.59
C LYS A 98 -0.02 -14.15 -16.64
N SER A 99 1.08 -13.44 -16.40
CA SER A 99 2.26 -13.43 -17.27
C SER A 99 3.11 -14.71 -17.22
N GLY A 100 2.81 -15.64 -16.30
CA GLY A 100 3.49 -16.93 -16.18
C GLY A 100 4.78 -16.86 -15.35
N ASN A 101 5.02 -15.75 -14.66
CA ASN A 101 6.14 -15.55 -13.75
C ASN A 101 5.79 -15.96 -12.30
N GLY A 102 4.75 -16.76 -12.10
CA GLY A 102 4.27 -17.21 -10.81
C GLY A 102 3.10 -18.17 -10.96
N ASP A 103 2.84 -18.97 -9.93
CA ASP A 103 1.82 -20.01 -9.94
C ASP A 103 0.67 -19.69 -8.98
N CYS A 104 0.94 -19.28 -7.74
CA CYS A 104 -0.12 -18.92 -6.78
C CYS A 104 0.32 -17.86 -5.77
N ILE A 105 -0.64 -17.32 -5.03
CA ILE A 105 -0.41 -16.36 -3.95
C ILE A 105 -0.43 -17.09 -2.61
N LYS A 106 0.61 -16.88 -1.81
CA LYS A 106 0.64 -17.24 -0.39
C LYS A 106 0.51 -15.98 0.44
N GLN A 107 -0.56 -15.90 1.22
CA GLN A 107 -0.74 -14.85 2.20
C GLN A 107 -0.18 -15.30 3.55
N ILE A 108 0.68 -14.48 4.14
CA ILE A 108 1.24 -14.70 5.47
C ILE A 108 0.73 -13.57 6.37
N ASN A 109 -0.02 -13.95 7.41
CA ASN A 109 -0.59 -13.03 8.39
C ASN A 109 0.32 -12.91 9.63
N PHE A 110 1.61 -12.60 9.43
CA PHE A 110 2.54 -12.37 10.54
C PHE A 110 3.02 -10.91 10.47
N PHE A 111 2.61 -10.08 11.44
CA PHE A 111 2.82 -8.62 11.45
C PHE A 111 2.28 -7.90 10.20
N GLY A 112 0.98 -8.07 9.93
CA GLY A 112 0.30 -7.51 8.76
C GLY A 112 0.09 -8.52 7.62
N LYS A 113 -0.60 -8.10 6.56
CA LYS A 113 -0.83 -8.91 5.36
C LYS A 113 0.40 -8.86 4.47
N HIS A 114 1.12 -9.98 4.37
CA HIS A 114 2.24 -10.13 3.44
C HIS A 114 1.86 -11.11 2.36
N ASP A 115 1.61 -10.58 1.17
CA ASP A 115 1.30 -11.38 0.00
C ASP A 115 2.61 -11.73 -0.71
N LYS A 116 2.77 -13.00 -1.06
CA LYS A 116 3.91 -13.51 -1.82
C LYS A 116 3.42 -14.31 -3.01
N VAL A 117 4.07 -14.14 -4.15
CA VAL A 117 3.85 -15.02 -5.31
C VAL A 117 4.86 -16.15 -5.26
N LEU A 118 4.37 -17.38 -5.41
CA LEU A 118 5.19 -18.58 -5.40
C LEU A 118 5.37 -19.12 -6.82
N TYR A 119 6.52 -19.74 -7.07
CA TYR A 119 6.79 -20.52 -8.27
C TYR A 119 7.28 -21.91 -7.87
N PHE A 120 6.60 -22.96 -8.34
CA PHE A 120 6.91 -24.35 -8.05
C PHE A 120 7.89 -24.91 -9.09
N ILE A 121 8.86 -25.66 -8.58
CA ILE A 121 9.90 -26.31 -9.39
C ILE A 121 9.31 -27.47 -10.19
N ASP A 122 8.41 -28.25 -9.59
CA ASP A 122 7.60 -29.21 -10.33
C ASP A 122 6.54 -28.44 -11.14
N ARG A 123 6.76 -28.38 -12.46
CA ARG A 123 5.88 -27.62 -13.36
C ARG A 123 4.50 -28.23 -13.52
N LYS A 124 4.30 -29.53 -13.25
CA LYS A 124 2.96 -30.12 -13.28
C LYS A 124 2.14 -29.59 -12.12
N VAL A 125 2.72 -29.57 -10.92
CA VAL A 125 2.11 -28.98 -9.72
C VAL A 125 1.92 -27.47 -9.90
N GLY A 126 2.94 -26.77 -10.37
CA GLY A 126 2.90 -25.32 -10.61
C GLY A 126 1.81 -24.93 -11.59
N GLU A 127 1.68 -25.62 -12.73
CA GLU A 127 0.65 -25.30 -13.72
C GLU A 127 -0.77 -25.61 -13.21
N GLU A 128 -0.96 -26.69 -12.44
CA GLU A 128 -2.26 -26.98 -11.82
C GLU A 128 -2.69 -25.85 -10.86
N LEU A 129 -1.77 -25.39 -10.00
CA LEU A 129 -2.02 -24.29 -9.07
C LEU A 129 -2.20 -22.96 -9.79
N ARG A 130 -1.48 -22.74 -10.89
CA ARG A 130 -1.62 -21.57 -11.75
C ARG A 130 -3.01 -21.51 -12.38
N GLN A 131 -3.49 -22.59 -12.96
CA GLN A 131 -4.84 -22.61 -13.55
C GLN A 131 -5.93 -22.37 -12.49
N LYS A 132 -5.81 -22.98 -11.30
CA LYS A 132 -6.71 -22.68 -10.17
C LYS A 132 -6.69 -21.22 -9.76
N SER A 133 -5.50 -20.60 -9.72
CA SER A 133 -5.35 -19.18 -9.41
C SER A 133 -5.99 -18.31 -10.50
N LEU A 134 -5.68 -18.55 -11.77
CA LEU A 134 -6.24 -17.79 -12.89
C LEU A 134 -7.77 -17.85 -12.93
N GLU A 135 -8.34 -19.03 -12.71
CA GLU A 135 -9.78 -19.23 -12.63
C GLU A 135 -10.39 -18.49 -11.44
N GLY A 136 -9.76 -18.58 -10.26
CA GLY A 136 -10.24 -17.90 -9.04
C GLY A 136 -10.22 -16.36 -9.14
N TRP A 137 -9.32 -15.79 -9.95
CA TRP A 137 -9.13 -14.34 -10.10
C TRP A 137 -9.67 -13.76 -11.41
N LYS A 138 -10.38 -14.56 -12.24
CA LYS A 138 -10.74 -14.17 -13.62
C LYS A 138 -11.67 -12.96 -13.69
N ASP A 139 -12.64 -12.88 -12.77
CA ASP A 139 -13.68 -11.84 -12.75
C ASP A 139 -13.43 -10.78 -11.66
N THR A 140 -12.28 -10.85 -10.98
CA THR A 140 -11.96 -9.94 -9.87
C THR A 140 -11.75 -8.52 -10.37
N LYS A 141 -12.48 -7.59 -9.74
CA LYS A 141 -12.26 -6.16 -9.91
C LYS A 141 -11.32 -5.65 -8.82
N PHE A 142 -10.45 -4.72 -9.19
CA PHE A 142 -9.50 -4.11 -8.28
C PHE A 142 -9.85 -2.65 -8.06
N ALA A 143 -9.61 -2.19 -6.86
CA ALA A 143 -9.68 -0.80 -6.48
C ALA A 143 -8.49 -0.41 -5.61
N TRP A 144 -8.43 0.86 -5.25
CA TRP A 144 -7.47 1.44 -4.34
C TRP A 144 -8.16 1.81 -3.04
N ALA A 145 -7.45 1.67 -1.92
CA ALA A 145 -7.92 2.08 -0.61
C ALA A 145 -6.83 2.87 0.11
N VAL A 146 -7.26 3.69 1.07
CA VAL A 146 -6.36 4.39 1.99
C VAL A 146 -6.37 3.66 3.31
N GLU A 147 -5.18 3.28 3.78
CA GLU A 147 -4.98 2.83 5.15
C GLU A 147 -4.29 3.92 5.96
N CYS A 148 -4.71 4.12 7.20
CA CYS A 148 -4.13 5.09 8.12
C CYS A 148 -3.82 4.45 9.47
N GLY A 149 -2.80 4.98 10.14
CA GLY A 149 -2.43 4.50 11.47
C GLY A 149 -1.18 5.17 12.00
N ASN A 150 -0.82 4.78 13.21
CA ASN A 150 0.38 5.28 13.86
C ASN A 150 1.62 4.58 13.27
N LYS A 151 2.64 5.35 12.90
CA LYS A 151 3.89 4.87 12.29
C LYS A 151 4.61 3.86 13.18
N ASN A 152 4.47 3.99 14.51
CA ASN A 152 5.19 3.19 15.50
C ASN A 152 4.31 2.09 16.13
N SER A 153 3.07 1.89 15.67
CA SER A 153 2.18 0.89 16.26
C SER A 153 2.34 -0.50 15.64
N PHE A 154 2.37 -1.54 16.49
CA PHE A 154 2.26 -2.95 16.08
C PHE A 154 0.91 -3.30 15.45
N SER A 155 -0.18 -2.62 15.84
CA SER A 155 -1.50 -2.77 15.20
C SER A 155 -1.57 -2.11 13.83
N GLY A 156 -0.55 -1.35 13.45
CA GLY A 156 -0.29 -0.94 12.08
C GLY A 156 -1.30 0.05 11.49
N TYR A 157 -1.43 -0.02 10.17
CA TYR A 157 -2.30 0.82 9.37
C TYR A 157 -3.60 0.04 9.12
N ALA A 158 -4.73 0.73 9.19
CA ALA A 158 -6.05 0.14 8.98
C ALA A 158 -6.78 0.87 7.85
N PRO A 159 -7.53 0.17 7.00
CA PRO A 159 -8.35 0.78 5.96
C PRO A 159 -9.37 1.78 6.54
N ILE A 160 -9.69 2.81 5.76
CA ILE A 160 -10.71 3.79 6.12
C ILE A 160 -12.07 3.39 5.51
N ASN A 161 -13.16 3.55 6.27
CA ASN A 161 -14.52 3.33 5.80
C ASN A 161 -15.11 4.54 5.05
N LEU A 162 -16.36 4.42 4.58
CA LEU A 162 -17.03 5.49 3.84
C LEU A 162 -17.19 6.81 4.60
N LYS A 163 -17.18 6.77 5.94
CA LYS A 163 -17.29 7.92 6.85
C LYS A 163 -15.95 8.58 7.18
N GLY A 164 -14.83 8.00 6.75
CA GLY A 164 -13.50 8.52 7.11
C GLY A 164 -12.97 7.97 8.44
N GLU A 165 -13.53 6.87 8.95
CA GLU A 165 -13.10 6.23 10.21
C GLU A 165 -12.17 5.05 9.91
N ARG A 166 -11.21 4.76 10.78
CA ARG A 166 -10.38 3.55 10.66
C ARG A 166 -11.19 2.32 11.02
N ILE A 167 -11.14 1.30 10.16
CA ILE A 167 -11.84 0.03 10.37
C ILE A 167 -11.06 -0.84 11.35
N SER A 168 -11.70 -1.18 12.46
CA SER A 168 -11.25 -2.12 13.49
C SER A 168 -11.86 -3.51 13.27
N MET A 169 -11.21 -4.53 13.85
CA MET A 169 -11.75 -5.89 13.89
C MET A 169 -13.00 -6.03 14.76
N PHE A 170 -13.37 -4.99 15.51
CA PHE A 170 -14.56 -4.95 16.37
C PHE A 170 -15.73 -4.18 15.73
N ASP A 171 -15.53 -3.53 14.58
CA ASP A 171 -16.58 -2.75 13.94
C ASP A 171 -17.62 -3.65 13.28
N GLU A 172 -18.88 -3.24 13.34
CA GLU A 172 -19.99 -3.88 12.63
C GLU A 172 -19.92 -3.57 11.12
N GLU A 173 -19.65 -2.30 10.78
CA GLU A 173 -19.52 -1.82 9.41
C GLU A 173 -18.04 -1.79 8.99
N ARG A 174 -17.68 -2.66 8.05
CA ARG A 174 -16.30 -2.84 7.57
C ARG A 174 -16.13 -2.52 6.09
N THR A 175 -17.12 -1.87 5.49
CA THR A 175 -17.02 -1.47 4.08
C THR A 175 -15.91 -0.44 3.92
N VAL A 176 -14.83 -0.88 3.27
CA VAL A 176 -13.68 -0.05 2.94
C VAL A 176 -14.08 0.99 1.90
N LYS A 177 -13.64 2.24 2.09
CA LYS A 177 -13.75 3.25 1.06
C LYS A 177 -12.75 2.95 -0.06
N THR A 178 -13.28 2.68 -1.24
CA THR A 178 -12.48 2.31 -2.40
C THR A 178 -12.52 3.38 -3.49
N PHE A 179 -11.48 3.38 -4.34
CA PHE A 179 -11.28 4.33 -5.44
C PHE A 179 -10.86 3.58 -6.71
N ASP A 180 -11.37 4.02 -7.86
CA ASP A 180 -11.04 3.35 -9.14
C ASP A 180 -9.57 3.50 -9.54
N THR A 181 -8.93 4.59 -9.12
CA THR A 181 -7.53 4.91 -9.45
C THR A 181 -6.73 5.30 -8.22
N LYS A 182 -5.41 5.08 -8.28
CA LYS A 182 -4.46 5.50 -7.25
C LYS A 182 -4.53 7.01 -7.03
N ASP A 183 -4.55 7.78 -8.11
CA ASP A 183 -4.58 9.25 -8.08
C ASP A 183 -5.81 9.79 -7.33
N LYS A 184 -6.98 9.15 -7.48
CA LYS A 184 -8.18 9.54 -6.71
C LYS A 184 -8.01 9.28 -5.21
N ALA A 185 -7.38 8.17 -4.84
CA ALA A 185 -7.08 7.85 -3.44
C ALA A 185 -6.03 8.82 -2.86
N GLU A 186 -5.02 9.20 -3.65
CA GLU A 186 -4.01 10.20 -3.29
C GLU A 186 -4.61 11.61 -3.16
N GLU A 187 -5.51 12.00 -4.07
CA GLU A 187 -6.24 13.27 -3.99
C GLU A 187 -7.11 13.33 -2.73
N TYR A 188 -7.80 12.24 -2.41
CA TYR A 188 -8.63 12.14 -1.20
C TYR A 188 -7.81 12.36 0.08
N VAL A 189 -6.68 11.67 0.25
CA VAL A 189 -5.86 11.81 1.46
C VAL A 189 -5.15 13.17 1.50
N LYS A 190 -4.77 13.73 0.35
CA LYS A 190 -4.24 15.10 0.28
C LYS A 190 -5.28 16.11 0.75
N GLY A 191 -6.54 15.97 0.35
CA GLY A 191 -7.64 16.80 0.84
C GLY A 191 -7.84 16.68 2.36
N LEU A 192 -7.70 15.47 2.92
CA LEU A 192 -7.73 15.27 4.37
C LEU A 192 -6.57 16.00 5.07
N LEU A 193 -5.35 15.91 4.54
CA LEU A 193 -4.18 16.60 5.10
C LEU A 193 -4.31 18.11 5.03
N GLU A 194 -4.76 18.66 3.91
CA GLU A 194 -5.02 20.10 3.75
C GLU A 194 -6.07 20.58 4.76
N LYS A 195 -7.12 19.80 4.97
CA LYS A 195 -8.16 20.12 5.95
C LYS A 195 -7.67 19.97 7.39
N ALA A 196 -6.84 18.98 7.68
CA ALA A 196 -6.21 18.81 8.98
C ALA A 196 -5.31 20.00 9.31
N ALA A 197 -4.45 20.41 8.37
CA ALA A 197 -3.59 21.57 8.52
C ALA A 197 -4.39 22.86 8.76
N PHE A 198 -5.53 23.03 8.08
CA PHE A 198 -6.45 24.15 8.33
C PHE A 198 -6.93 24.17 9.80
N TYR A 199 -7.44 23.04 10.30
CA TYR A 199 -7.95 22.96 11.67
C TYR A 199 -6.83 23.10 12.72
N ALA A 200 -5.67 22.49 12.49
CA ALA A 200 -4.51 22.61 13.38
C ALA A 200 -4.05 24.07 13.51
N LYS A 201 -3.88 24.78 12.39
CA LYS A 201 -3.51 26.21 12.39
C LYS A 201 -4.56 27.06 13.11
N ARG A 202 -5.84 26.80 12.84
CA ARG A 202 -6.94 27.52 13.48
C ARG A 202 -6.99 27.28 14.99
N LEU A 203 -6.77 26.04 15.43
CA LEU A 203 -6.71 25.68 16.84
C LEU A 203 -5.53 26.37 17.54
N ALA A 204 -4.31 26.25 16.99
CA ALA A 204 -3.12 26.86 17.55
C ALA A 204 -3.27 28.38 17.76
N ASN A 205 -3.81 29.08 16.75
CA ASN A 205 -4.05 30.52 16.85
C ASN A 205 -5.09 30.86 17.93
N ARG A 206 -6.25 30.20 17.91
CA ARG A 206 -7.33 30.48 18.87
C ARG A 206 -6.94 30.12 20.30
N TYR A 207 -6.15 29.06 20.48
CA TYR A 207 -5.67 28.62 21.78
C TYR A 207 -4.67 29.60 22.38
N HIS A 208 -3.81 30.21 21.55
CA HIS A 208 -2.86 31.23 21.98
C HIS A 208 -3.52 32.59 22.30
N GLU A 209 -4.63 32.90 21.62
CA GLU A 209 -5.42 34.12 21.85
C GLU A 209 -6.42 33.99 23.01
N ALA A 210 -6.69 32.77 23.48
CA ALA A 210 -7.66 32.50 24.53
C ALA A 210 -7.08 32.68 25.94
N GLU A 211 -7.93 33.15 26.86
CA GLU A 211 -7.63 33.15 28.29
C GLU A 211 -7.54 31.71 28.83
N GLU A 212 -6.83 31.53 29.94
CA GLU A 212 -6.50 30.20 30.47
C GLU A 212 -7.73 29.33 30.76
N ASP A 213 -8.82 29.94 31.23
CA ASP A 213 -10.09 29.28 31.53
C ASP A 213 -10.96 29.01 30.28
N GLU A 214 -10.62 29.59 29.14
CA GLU A 214 -11.33 29.38 27.87
C GLU A 214 -10.64 28.37 26.94
N LYS A 215 -9.38 28.03 27.20
CA LYS A 215 -8.56 27.14 26.38
C LYS A 215 -9.19 25.77 26.13
N GLU A 216 -9.78 25.15 27.15
CA GLU A 216 -10.47 23.86 27.01
C GLU A 216 -11.68 23.96 26.07
N ASN A 217 -12.47 25.04 26.19
CA ASN A 217 -13.60 25.30 25.30
C ASN A 217 -13.17 25.46 23.83
N VAL A 218 -11.99 26.03 23.57
CA VAL A 218 -11.44 26.17 22.20
C VAL A 218 -11.12 24.80 21.59
N ILE A 219 -10.56 23.88 22.40
CA ILE A 219 -10.28 22.50 21.97
C ILE A 219 -11.60 21.79 21.65
N ASP A 220 -12.56 21.82 22.58
CA ASP A 220 -13.87 21.16 22.42
C ASP A 220 -14.64 21.68 21.20
N GLN A 221 -14.65 22.99 20.99
CA GLN A 221 -15.29 23.58 19.82
C GLN A 221 -14.58 23.16 18.52
N THR A 222 -13.26 23.03 18.54
CA THR A 222 -12.52 22.54 17.37
C THR A 222 -12.85 21.08 17.07
N ILE A 223 -12.91 20.23 18.08
CA ILE A 223 -13.32 18.82 17.95
C ILE A 223 -14.74 18.74 17.38
N LYS A 224 -15.66 19.58 17.89
CA LYS A 224 -17.03 19.65 17.40
C LYS A 224 -17.10 20.05 15.92
N ASP A 225 -16.37 21.09 15.52
CA ASP A 225 -16.31 21.54 14.12
C ASP A 225 -15.72 20.46 13.18
N ILE A 226 -14.71 19.72 13.65
CA ILE A 226 -14.13 18.59 12.90
C ILE A 226 -15.18 17.49 12.74
N ASN A 227 -15.86 17.12 13.82
CA ASN A 227 -16.85 16.05 13.82
C ASN A 227 -18.07 16.39 12.95
N GLU A 228 -18.53 17.65 12.99
CA GLU A 228 -19.62 18.14 12.14
C GLU A 228 -19.23 18.10 10.66
N PHE A 229 -18.02 18.54 10.33
CA PHE A 229 -17.51 18.46 8.95
C PHE A 229 -17.35 17.01 8.47
N ALA A 230 -16.80 16.12 9.31
CA ALA A 230 -16.58 14.73 8.95
C ALA A 230 -17.87 13.90 8.94
N GLY A 231 -18.93 14.36 9.62
CA GLY A 231 -20.15 13.59 9.84
C GLY A 231 -19.97 12.41 10.80
N THR A 232 -18.88 12.40 11.58
CA THR A 232 -18.55 11.35 12.56
C THR A 232 -17.60 11.87 13.65
N GLN A 233 -17.65 11.26 14.83
CA GLN A 233 -16.75 11.53 15.95
C GLN A 233 -15.41 10.78 15.88
N PHE A 234 -15.29 9.78 15.00
CA PHE A 234 -14.11 8.89 14.93
C PHE A 234 -13.30 9.08 13.64
N SER A 235 -13.37 10.28 13.07
CA SER A 235 -12.68 10.57 11.82
C SER A 235 -11.16 10.56 12.03
N VAL A 236 -10.45 9.94 11.08
CA VAL A 236 -8.99 10.07 10.92
C VAL A 236 -8.55 11.54 10.75
N LEU A 237 -9.45 12.43 10.34
CA LEU A 237 -9.18 13.87 10.28
C LEU A 237 -8.79 14.41 11.66
N SER A 238 -9.47 13.98 12.72
CA SER A 238 -9.16 14.40 14.10
C SER A 238 -7.77 13.91 14.50
N ASP A 239 -7.47 12.63 14.25
CA ASP A 239 -6.15 12.03 14.49
C ASP A 239 -5.03 12.85 13.81
N PHE A 240 -5.24 13.26 12.55
CA PHE A 240 -4.28 14.08 11.81
C PHE A 240 -4.11 15.49 12.38
N VAL A 241 -5.20 16.15 12.79
CA VAL A 241 -5.13 17.50 13.38
C VAL A 241 -4.27 17.50 14.63
N PHE A 242 -4.52 16.57 15.55
CA PHE A 242 -3.80 16.52 16.82
C PHE A 242 -2.37 16.00 16.65
N ASP A 243 -2.08 15.16 15.65
CA ASP A 243 -0.69 14.79 15.35
C ASP A 243 0.16 15.97 14.83
N MET A 244 -0.47 16.98 14.21
CA MET A 244 0.23 18.19 13.75
C MET A 244 0.54 19.17 14.90
N LEU A 245 0.03 18.92 16.11
CA LEU A 245 0.12 19.82 17.26
C LEU A 245 0.96 19.21 18.39
N THR A 246 1.63 20.06 19.17
CA THR A 246 2.23 19.69 20.45
C THR A 246 1.14 19.52 21.53
N GLY A 247 1.53 19.02 22.71
CA GLY A 247 0.62 18.93 23.86
C GLY A 247 0.07 20.29 24.31
N ASP A 248 0.77 21.37 24.00
CA ASP A 248 0.39 22.75 24.33
C ASP A 248 -0.37 23.44 23.19
N CYS A 249 -0.90 22.65 22.24
CA CYS A 249 -1.63 23.13 21.05
C CYS A 249 -0.81 24.06 20.13
N GLU A 250 0.52 23.96 20.14
CA GLU A 250 1.38 24.64 19.16
C GLU A 250 1.59 23.77 17.92
N LEU A 251 1.81 24.38 16.76
CA LEU A 251 2.16 23.61 15.55
C LEU A 251 3.55 22.97 15.71
N LYS A 252 3.65 21.64 15.51
CA LYS A 252 4.96 20.96 15.48
C LYS A 252 5.86 21.47 14.35
N SER A 253 5.25 21.85 13.23
CA SER A 253 5.93 22.46 12.08
C SER A 253 5.01 23.41 11.31
N PHE A 254 5.58 24.43 10.66
CA PHE A 254 4.81 25.37 9.83
C PHE A 254 4.11 24.68 8.64
N GLU A 255 4.73 23.61 8.14
CA GLU A 255 4.23 22.78 7.04
C GLU A 255 3.10 21.83 7.48
N CYS A 256 2.86 21.70 8.79
CA CYS A 256 1.84 20.80 9.36
C CYS A 256 2.02 19.35 8.88
N THR A 257 3.25 18.86 8.99
CA THR A 257 3.61 17.48 8.63
C THR A 257 3.16 16.50 9.71
N LEU A 258 2.64 15.34 9.30
CA LEU A 258 2.34 14.24 10.24
C LEU A 258 3.63 13.60 10.76
N ASP A 259 3.72 13.42 12.06
CA ASP A 259 4.89 12.87 12.76
C ASP A 259 4.63 11.45 13.25
N GLU A 260 3.60 11.26 14.08
CA GLU A 260 3.25 9.94 14.62
C GLU A 260 2.27 9.20 13.70
N TYR A 261 1.43 9.91 12.96
CA TYR A 261 0.46 9.31 12.04
C TYR A 261 0.97 9.25 10.61
N GLY A 262 0.48 8.26 9.86
CA GLY A 262 0.74 8.17 8.43
C GLY A 262 -0.39 7.51 7.68
N TYR A 263 -0.24 7.47 6.36
CA TYR A 263 -1.14 6.77 5.47
C TYR A 263 -0.40 5.94 4.42
N LYS A 264 -1.09 4.95 3.84
CA LYS A 264 -0.63 4.15 2.71
C LYS A 264 -1.77 4.04 1.69
N ILE A 265 -1.40 4.09 0.42
CA ILE A 265 -2.30 3.80 -0.69
C ILE A 265 -2.06 2.36 -1.12
N ILE A 266 -3.07 1.51 -0.96
CA ILE A 266 -2.98 0.08 -1.27
C ILE A 266 -3.98 -0.31 -2.35
N GLN A 267 -3.68 -1.39 -3.07
CA GLN A 267 -4.65 -2.07 -3.92
C GLN A 267 -5.45 -3.07 -3.09
N CYS A 268 -6.74 -3.15 -3.38
CA CYS A 268 -7.68 -4.08 -2.77
C CYS A 268 -8.63 -4.65 -3.83
N ILE A 269 -9.40 -5.66 -3.42
CA ILE A 269 -10.49 -6.21 -4.23
C ILE A 269 -11.69 -5.28 -4.06
N ALA A 270 -12.32 -4.91 -5.18
CA ALA A 270 -13.48 -4.02 -5.23
C ALA A 270 -14.80 -4.78 -5.06
#